data_AF-W7TPM0-F1
#
_entry.id   AF-W7TPM0-F1
#
_cell.length_a   1.000
_cell.length_b   1.000
_cell.length_c   1.000
_cell.angle_alpha   90.00
_cell.angle_beta   90.00
_cell.angle_gamma   90.00
#
_symmetry.space_group_name_H-M   'P 1'
#
loop_
_entity.id
_entity.type
_entity.pdbx_description
1 polymer ?
#
loop_
_entity_poly.entity_id
_entity_poly.type
_entity_poly.pdbx_seq_one_letter_code
_entity_poly.pdbx_strand_id
1 'polypeptide(L)'
;MKNPQAEEKRVLVYEHVGNPTNTDEISLNGLTIYLASTFSFVLAQLQGVGTRAEPNNLTKYRTDVRRMIGREEHAPTCVKRVLITGGAGQIAYALLPHLISGRVFGPQVRLMVHLLDIDGTENALRGVQMEIEDAASPVVVGVVTTTDLRVAFTDVDYAILLGGFPRLPGMERKELLAKNVEIITMHAAALDEYASRAVKVLVVANPANTLALIAKKRAASLPAENFSCLTRLDHDRLRGMIAKKIDSLKIPDAHGAVTAMQVRNVIIWGNHSSTQVPSAAKAQVRLGGRWVPVLDIIGDEEAVWLHDELVTQVQQRGAEILAARKLSSALSAAQAIANHFKD
;
A
#
# COMPACT_ATOMS: atom_id res chain seq x y z
N MET A 1 -25.48 29.51 -30.09
CA MET A 1 -24.39 29.20 -31.04
C MET A 1 -23.08 29.45 -30.27
N LYS A 2 -22.40 28.39 -29.77
CA LYS A 2 -21.09 27.84 -30.25
C LYS A 2 -19.99 28.91 -30.40
N ASN A 3 -18.73 28.81 -29.96
CA ASN A 3 -17.88 27.92 -29.13
C ASN A 3 -16.52 28.70 -28.96
N PRO A 4 -15.65 28.41 -27.96
CA PRO A 4 -14.47 29.19 -27.57
C PRO A 4 -13.15 28.68 -28.20
N GLN A 5 -12.09 29.50 -28.17
CA GLN A 5 -10.67 29.08 -28.32
C GLN A 5 -9.81 29.99 -27.41
N ALA A 6 -9.29 29.45 -26.30
CA ALA A 6 -7.97 28.83 -26.16
C ALA A 6 -6.88 29.88 -25.85
N GLU A 7 -6.61 30.10 -24.55
CA GLU A 7 -5.43 30.80 -24.07
C GLU A 7 -4.18 29.97 -24.39
N GLU A 8 -3.43 30.41 -25.39
CA GLU A 8 -2.08 29.91 -25.68
C GLU A 8 -1.10 30.32 -24.58
N LYS A 9 -0.49 29.30 -23.95
CA LYS A 9 0.69 29.45 -23.09
C LYS A 9 1.83 30.05 -23.92
N ARG A 10 2.15 31.32 -23.69
CA ARG A 10 3.33 31.99 -24.26
C ARG A 10 4.61 31.34 -23.73
N VAL A 11 5.37 30.69 -24.61
CA VAL A 11 6.78 30.36 -24.39
C VAL A 11 7.61 31.55 -24.86
N LEU A 12 8.36 32.16 -23.94
CA LEU A 12 9.32 33.23 -24.24
C LEU A 12 10.51 32.63 -24.98
N VAL A 13 10.61 32.90 -26.29
CA VAL A 13 11.83 32.66 -27.06
C VAL A 13 12.56 33.99 -27.17
N TYR A 14 13.77 34.08 -26.60
CA TYR A 14 14.66 35.20 -26.83
C TYR A 14 15.23 35.10 -28.24
N GLU A 15 14.91 36.06 -29.11
CA GLU A 15 15.57 36.25 -30.40
C GLU A 15 17.01 36.68 -30.18
N HIS A 16 17.97 35.85 -30.60
CA HIS A 16 19.31 36.31 -30.89
C HIS A 16 19.51 36.31 -32.41
N VAL A 17 19.75 37.51 -32.95
CA VAL A 17 19.98 37.80 -34.37
C VAL A 17 21.26 37.12 -34.82
N GLY A 18 21.12 35.98 -35.50
CA GLY A 18 22.22 35.25 -36.12
C GLY A 18 21.67 34.28 -37.14
N ASN A 19 21.84 34.61 -38.42
CA ASN A 19 21.31 33.87 -39.56
C ASN A 19 21.93 32.44 -39.64
N PRO A 20 21.17 31.34 -39.45
CA PRO A 20 21.69 29.99 -39.61
C PRO A 20 21.09 29.35 -40.88
N THR A 21 21.89 29.26 -41.94
CA THR A 21 21.53 28.66 -43.23
C THR A 21 21.48 27.12 -43.23
N ASN A 22 21.13 26.47 -42.11
CA ASN A 22 20.84 25.04 -42.06
C ASN A 22 20.11 24.66 -40.77
N THR A 23 18.78 24.54 -40.85
CA THR A 23 17.91 24.05 -39.78
C THR A 23 17.22 22.77 -40.25
N ASP A 24 17.42 21.67 -39.52
CA ASP A 24 16.59 20.48 -39.68
C ASP A 24 15.30 20.66 -38.87
N GLU A 25 14.15 20.56 -39.54
CA GLU A 25 12.83 20.69 -38.94
C GLU A 25 12.31 19.31 -38.51
N ILE A 26 11.90 19.18 -37.24
CA ILE A 26 11.17 18.00 -36.76
C ILE A 26 9.80 18.48 -36.27
N SER A 27 8.74 18.00 -36.92
CA SER A 27 7.35 18.26 -36.54
C SER A 27 6.71 16.98 -36.00
N LEU A 28 6.23 17.03 -34.76
CA LEU A 28 5.47 15.94 -34.11
C LEU A 28 4.31 16.55 -33.31
N ASN A 29 3.07 16.14 -33.62
CA ASN A 29 1.83 16.58 -32.97
C ASN A 29 1.64 18.10 -32.86
N GLY A 30 1.96 18.84 -33.93
CA GLY A 30 1.73 20.28 -34.01
C GLY A 30 2.77 21.16 -33.31
N LEU A 31 3.82 20.55 -32.73
CA LEU A 31 4.99 21.27 -32.22
C LEU A 31 6.15 21.13 -33.21
N THR A 32 6.62 22.25 -33.76
CA THR A 32 7.80 22.32 -34.61
C THR A 32 9.01 22.73 -33.79
N ILE A 33 10.06 21.90 -33.75
CA ILE A 33 11.33 22.20 -33.07
C ILE A 33 12.41 22.41 -34.12
N TYR A 34 13.05 23.59 -34.10
CA TYR A 34 14.19 23.92 -34.94
C TYR A 34 15.49 23.53 -34.23
N LEU A 35 16.20 22.54 -34.76
CA LEU A 35 17.54 22.19 -34.29
C LEU A 35 18.56 23.04 -35.06
N ALA A 36 19.02 24.13 -34.43
CA ALA A 36 20.17 24.86 -34.93
C ALA A 36 21.43 23.99 -34.79
N SER A 37 22.22 23.91 -35.85
CA SER A 37 23.46 23.15 -35.96
C SER A 37 24.62 23.78 -35.16
N THR A 38 24.40 24.08 -33.88
CA THR A 38 25.46 24.31 -32.91
C THR A 38 24.99 23.79 -31.55
N PHE A 39 25.44 22.59 -31.23
CA PHE A 39 25.57 22.05 -29.88
C PHE A 39 26.00 23.16 -28.91
N SER A 40 25.11 23.69 -28.07
CA SER A 40 25.52 24.45 -26.85
C SER A 40 24.43 24.68 -25.80
N PHE A 41 23.12 24.70 -26.11
CA PHE A 41 22.17 25.21 -25.12
C PHE A 41 21.44 24.19 -24.23
N VAL A 42 21.39 22.91 -24.58
CA VAL A 42 20.67 21.91 -23.75
C VAL A 42 21.58 21.30 -22.64
N LEU A 43 22.90 21.44 -22.75
CA LEU A 43 23.84 20.89 -21.76
C LEU A 43 24.17 21.82 -20.58
N ALA A 44 23.76 23.08 -20.61
CA ALA A 44 24.18 24.07 -19.62
C ALA A 44 23.47 23.97 -18.25
N GLN A 45 22.41 23.16 -18.10
CA GLN A 45 21.76 22.92 -16.81
C GLN A 45 22.19 21.62 -16.10
N LEU A 46 23.13 20.86 -16.68
CA LEU A 46 23.64 19.62 -16.10
C LEU A 46 25.15 19.71 -15.87
N GLN A 47 25.61 20.75 -15.18
CA GLN A 47 27.00 20.80 -14.72
C GLN A 47 27.17 19.94 -13.46
N GLY A 48 27.78 18.77 -13.66
CA GLY A 48 28.23 17.89 -12.58
C GLY A 48 28.91 16.61 -13.04
N VAL A 49 28.86 16.25 -14.33
CA VAL A 49 29.54 15.05 -14.82
C VAL A 49 30.25 15.36 -16.14
N GLY A 50 31.58 15.46 -16.07
CA GLY A 50 32.43 15.57 -17.25
C GLY A 50 32.29 14.33 -18.11
N THR A 51 31.61 14.45 -19.25
CA THR A 51 31.71 13.49 -20.34
C THR A 51 31.82 14.26 -21.65
N ARG A 52 32.95 14.07 -22.34
CA ARG A 52 33.15 14.51 -23.73
C ARG A 52 32.08 13.85 -24.59
N ALA A 53 31.20 14.64 -25.20
CA ALA A 53 30.24 14.14 -26.17
C ALA A 53 30.99 13.70 -27.44
N GLU A 54 30.79 12.45 -27.88
CA GLU A 54 31.29 12.00 -29.18
C GLU A 54 30.30 12.40 -30.29
N PRO A 55 30.78 13.00 -31.40
CA PRO A 55 29.91 13.59 -32.44
C PRO A 55 28.98 12.63 -33.18
N ASN A 56 29.20 11.31 -33.10
CA ASN A 56 28.59 10.34 -34.03
C ASN A 56 27.43 9.52 -33.45
N ASN A 57 26.85 9.87 -32.30
CA ASN A 57 25.81 9.05 -31.66
C ASN A 57 24.42 9.72 -31.57
N LEU A 58 24.05 10.49 -32.60
CA LEU A 58 22.73 11.15 -32.74
C LEU A 58 21.54 10.21 -32.52
N THR A 59 21.66 8.93 -32.89
CA THR A 59 20.62 7.91 -32.68
C THR A 59 20.40 7.61 -31.18
N LYS A 60 21.48 7.55 -30.39
CA LYS A 60 21.40 7.37 -28.93
C LYS A 60 20.76 8.59 -28.26
N TYR A 61 21.18 9.80 -28.62
CA TYR A 61 20.59 11.03 -28.07
C TYR A 61 19.12 11.21 -28.48
N ARG A 62 18.73 10.86 -29.71
CA ARG A 62 17.31 10.83 -30.13
C ARG A 62 16.50 9.82 -29.31
N THR A 63 17.11 8.68 -28.98
CA THR A 63 16.47 7.65 -28.15
C THR A 63 16.34 8.12 -26.71
N ASP A 64 17.37 8.76 -26.15
CA ASP A 64 17.38 9.29 -24.79
C ASP A 64 16.40 10.47 -24.64
N VAL A 65 16.33 11.37 -25.63
CA VAL A 65 15.33 12.45 -25.67
C VAL A 65 13.93 11.89 -25.87
N ARG A 66 13.71 10.88 -26.74
CA ARG A 66 12.42 10.17 -26.83
C ARG A 66 12.08 9.41 -25.55
N ARG A 67 13.05 8.95 -24.78
CA ARG A 67 12.86 8.25 -23.50
C ARG A 67 12.55 9.23 -22.36
N MET A 68 13.11 10.44 -22.42
CA MET A 68 12.80 11.54 -21.51
C MET A 68 11.44 12.17 -21.79
N ILE A 69 11.09 12.40 -23.07
CA ILE A 69 9.81 12.97 -23.50
C ILE A 69 8.70 11.90 -23.53
N GLY A 70 9.06 10.64 -23.81
CA GLY A 70 8.15 9.47 -23.78
C GLY A 70 7.82 8.97 -22.37
N ARG A 71 8.32 9.63 -21.32
CA ARG A 71 7.56 9.75 -20.08
C ARG A 71 6.45 10.75 -20.35
N GLU A 72 5.41 10.30 -21.05
CA GLU A 72 4.11 10.95 -20.93
C GLU A 72 3.84 11.06 -19.43
N GLU A 73 3.88 12.29 -18.90
CA GLU A 73 3.11 12.63 -17.70
C GLU A 73 1.66 12.34 -18.06
N HIS A 74 1.27 11.07 -17.92
CA HIS A 74 -0.12 10.68 -17.94
C HIS A 74 -0.76 11.53 -16.84
N ALA A 75 -1.63 12.45 -17.25
CA ALA A 75 -2.50 13.15 -16.31
C ALA A 75 -3.09 12.07 -15.37
N PRO A 76 -3.02 12.25 -14.04
CA PRO A 76 -3.40 11.19 -13.11
C PRO A 76 -4.84 10.74 -13.41
N THR A 77 -4.98 9.49 -13.83
CA THR A 77 -6.23 9.01 -14.45
C THR A 77 -7.32 8.63 -13.44
N CYS A 78 -7.03 8.59 -12.15
CA CYS A 78 -8.05 8.37 -11.11
C CYS A 78 -7.50 8.78 -9.72
N VAL A 79 -8.20 9.68 -9.02
CA VAL A 79 -7.98 9.91 -7.58
C VAL A 79 -8.72 8.83 -6.81
N LYS A 80 -8.02 8.11 -5.92
CA LYS A 80 -8.61 7.14 -5.00
C LYS A 80 -8.73 7.73 -3.61
N ARG A 81 -9.93 7.63 -3.02
CA ARG A 81 -10.23 8.06 -1.66
C ARG A 81 -10.06 6.88 -0.71
N VAL A 82 -9.13 7.00 0.24
CA VAL A 82 -8.77 5.93 1.18
C VAL A 82 -9.07 6.37 2.60
N LEU A 83 -10.06 5.75 3.22
CA LEU A 83 -10.42 5.96 4.61
C LEU A 83 -9.63 5.05 5.54
N ILE A 84 -9.12 5.63 6.62
CA ILE A 84 -8.52 4.92 7.75
C ILE A 84 -9.25 5.39 9.01
N THR A 85 -9.99 4.48 9.66
CA THR A 85 -10.56 4.76 10.99
C THR A 85 -9.53 4.49 12.08
N GLY A 86 -9.62 5.17 13.23
CA GLY A 86 -8.53 5.18 14.21
C GLY A 86 -7.27 5.85 13.65
N GLY A 87 -7.46 6.93 12.90
CA GLY A 87 -6.43 7.62 12.13
C GLY A 87 -5.27 8.19 12.96
N ALA A 88 -5.49 8.49 14.24
CA ALA A 88 -4.43 8.90 15.17
C ALA A 88 -3.72 7.72 15.84
N GLY A 89 -4.15 6.48 15.54
CA GLY A 89 -3.61 5.26 16.14
C GLY A 89 -2.28 4.79 15.54
N GLN A 90 -1.56 3.95 16.30
CA GLN A 90 -0.23 3.44 15.93
C GLN A 90 -0.22 2.59 14.64
N ILE A 91 -1.30 1.83 14.38
CA ILE A 91 -1.40 1.05 13.13
C ILE A 91 -1.60 1.97 11.93
N ALA A 92 -2.44 3.01 12.06
CA ALA A 92 -2.64 4.01 11.02
C ALA A 92 -1.31 4.70 10.72
N TYR A 93 -0.62 5.20 11.76
CA TYR A 93 0.67 5.86 11.62
C TYR A 93 1.73 4.97 10.92
N ALA A 94 1.80 3.68 11.28
CA ALA A 94 2.71 2.74 10.61
C ALA A 94 2.28 2.37 9.17
N LEU A 95 0.99 2.50 8.83
CA LEU A 95 0.44 2.19 7.51
C LEU A 95 0.66 3.33 6.51
N LEU A 96 0.60 4.58 6.97
CA LEU A 96 0.69 5.76 6.11
C LEU A 96 1.89 5.74 5.15
N PRO A 97 3.14 5.42 5.57
CA PRO A 97 4.28 5.35 4.65
C PRO A 97 4.08 4.37 3.49
N HIS A 98 3.33 3.28 3.68
CA HIS A 98 3.03 2.33 2.61
C HIS A 98 2.02 2.88 1.60
N LEU A 99 1.05 3.66 2.06
CA LEU A 99 0.03 4.27 1.21
C LEU A 99 0.62 5.47 0.46
N ILE A 100 1.23 6.41 1.18
CA ILE A 100 1.69 7.70 0.64
C ILE A 100 2.96 7.57 -0.20
N SER A 101 3.65 6.42 -0.19
CA SER A 101 4.72 6.12 -1.15
C SER A 101 4.22 5.64 -2.51
N GLY A 102 2.91 5.37 -2.64
CA GLY A 102 2.33 4.75 -3.84
C GLY A 102 2.61 3.24 -3.93
N ARG A 103 3.17 2.61 -2.90
CA ARG A 103 3.51 1.17 -2.91
C ARG A 103 2.28 0.27 -3.04
N VAL A 104 1.14 0.68 -2.49
CA VAL A 104 -0.10 -0.11 -2.47
C VAL A 104 -0.85 -0.01 -3.80
N PHE A 105 -1.19 1.21 -4.23
CA PHE A 105 -2.01 1.43 -5.42
C PHE A 105 -1.21 1.71 -6.71
N GLY A 106 0.11 1.83 -6.61
CA GLY A 106 1.00 2.16 -7.72
C GLY A 106 1.32 3.66 -7.81
N PRO A 107 2.45 4.02 -8.45
CA PRO A 107 2.95 5.40 -8.48
C PRO A 107 2.12 6.37 -9.32
N GLN A 108 1.21 5.85 -10.17
CA GLN A 108 0.34 6.66 -11.03
C GLN A 108 -1.03 6.96 -10.41
N VAL A 109 -1.38 6.31 -9.30
CA VAL A 109 -2.64 6.55 -8.61
C VAL A 109 -2.45 7.72 -7.65
N ARG A 110 -3.37 8.70 -7.70
CA ARG A 110 -3.39 9.80 -6.74
C ARG A 110 -4.31 9.46 -5.58
N LEU A 111 -3.95 9.88 -4.37
CA LEU A 111 -4.64 9.51 -3.13
C LEU A 111 -5.21 10.73 -2.43
N MET A 112 -6.49 10.65 -2.08
CA MET A 112 -7.12 11.50 -1.08
C MET A 112 -7.24 10.67 0.19
N VAL A 113 -6.50 11.03 1.24
CA VAL A 113 -6.46 10.26 2.49
C VAL A 113 -7.50 10.80 3.45
N HIS A 114 -8.44 9.96 3.89
CA HIS A 114 -9.44 10.30 4.90
C HIS A 114 -9.03 9.63 6.22
N LEU A 115 -8.82 10.42 7.26
CA LEU A 115 -8.51 9.98 8.62
C LEU A 115 -9.70 10.28 9.51
N LEU A 116 -10.33 9.22 10.01
CA LEU A 116 -11.40 9.30 10.99
C LEU A 116 -10.89 8.83 12.34
N ASP A 117 -11.24 9.55 13.40
CA ASP A 117 -11.05 9.08 14.77
C ASP A 117 -12.16 9.64 15.67
N ILE A 118 -12.12 9.36 16.96
CA ILE A 118 -13.17 9.75 17.92
C ILE A 118 -13.01 11.21 18.38
N ASP A 119 -14.10 11.80 18.89
CA ASP A 119 -14.07 13.12 19.51
C ASP A 119 -12.97 13.22 20.58
N GLY A 120 -12.29 14.37 20.62
CA GLY A 120 -11.14 14.63 21.51
C GLY A 120 -9.77 14.23 20.93
N THR A 121 -9.74 13.64 19.72
CA THR A 121 -8.48 13.29 19.03
C THR A 121 -8.12 14.25 17.88
N GLU A 122 -8.85 15.34 17.72
CA GLU A 122 -8.74 16.28 16.59
C GLU A 122 -7.32 16.85 16.47
N ASN A 123 -6.70 17.19 17.60
CA ASN A 123 -5.32 17.67 17.63
C ASN A 123 -4.31 16.60 17.20
N ALA A 124 -4.54 15.34 17.58
CA ALA A 124 -3.68 14.22 17.17
C ALA A 124 -3.84 13.93 15.68
N LEU A 125 -5.08 13.94 15.16
CA LEU A 125 -5.36 13.82 13.73
C LEU A 125 -4.69 14.95 12.93
N ARG A 126 -4.80 16.20 13.40
CA ARG A 126 -4.11 17.34 12.80
C ARG A 126 -2.59 17.14 12.79
N GLY A 127 -2.02 16.58 13.86
CA GLY A 127 -0.62 16.17 13.91
C GLY A 127 -0.25 15.21 12.78
N VAL A 128 -1.03 14.14 12.61
CA VAL A 128 -0.82 13.16 11.54
C VAL A 128 -0.98 13.78 10.16
N GLN A 129 -1.94 14.68 9.97
CA GLN A 129 -2.10 15.42 8.72
C GLN A 129 -0.85 16.24 8.37
N MET A 130 -0.33 17.03 9.33
CA MET A 130 0.90 17.82 9.13
C MET A 130 2.06 16.91 8.72
N GLU A 131 2.22 15.73 9.35
CA GLU A 131 3.27 14.78 8.96
C GLU A 131 3.08 14.20 7.55
N ILE A 132 1.84 13.97 7.10
CA ILE A 132 1.59 13.53 5.71
C ILE A 132 1.95 14.63 4.71
N GLU A 133 1.65 15.88 5.03
CA GLU A 133 1.99 17.06 4.23
C GLU A 133 3.52 17.25 4.15
N ASP A 134 4.20 17.14 5.29
CA ASP A 134 5.67 17.25 5.41
C ASP A 134 6.41 16.08 4.75
N ALA A 135 5.78 14.90 4.64
CA ALA A 135 6.35 13.74 3.98
C ALA A 135 6.54 13.93 2.46
N ALA A 136 6.06 15.04 1.88
CA ALA A 136 6.23 15.39 0.46
C ALA A 136 5.87 14.23 -0.48
N SER A 137 4.74 13.57 -0.21
CA SER A 137 4.30 12.39 -0.94
C SER A 137 4.12 12.67 -2.44
N PRO A 138 4.58 11.78 -3.33
CA PRO A 138 4.37 11.92 -4.77
C PRO A 138 2.95 11.58 -5.23
N VAL A 139 2.14 10.95 -4.37
CA VAL A 139 0.81 10.43 -4.74
C VAL A 139 -0.34 11.09 -3.97
N VAL A 140 -0.11 11.66 -2.79
CA VAL A 140 -1.18 12.30 -2.02
C VAL A 140 -1.53 13.65 -2.63
N VAL A 141 -2.82 13.87 -2.89
CA VAL A 141 -3.37 15.13 -3.41
C VAL A 141 -4.23 15.88 -2.38
N GLY A 142 -4.51 15.25 -1.24
CA GLY A 142 -5.22 15.87 -0.14
C GLY A 142 -5.41 14.94 1.04
N VAL A 143 -5.64 15.54 2.20
CA VAL A 143 -5.90 14.85 3.47
C VAL A 143 -7.16 15.45 4.09
N VAL A 144 -8.07 14.59 4.55
CA VAL A 144 -9.26 14.95 5.30
C VAL A 144 -9.12 14.34 6.69
N THR A 145 -9.08 15.15 7.72
CA THR A 145 -9.17 14.70 9.12
C THR A 145 -10.49 15.11 9.71
N THR A 146 -11.19 14.20 10.38
CA THR A 146 -12.51 14.48 10.94
C THR A 146 -12.89 13.48 12.04
N THR A 147 -13.85 13.86 12.88
CA THR A 147 -14.57 12.94 13.77
C THR A 147 -16.01 12.66 13.28
N ASP A 148 -16.45 13.40 12.24
CA ASP A 148 -17.75 13.21 11.58
C ASP A 148 -17.70 12.04 10.57
N LEU A 149 -18.55 11.03 10.80
CA LEU A 149 -18.68 9.84 9.95
C LEU A 149 -19.07 10.17 8.50
N ARG A 150 -20.00 11.09 8.27
CA ARG A 150 -20.41 11.45 6.91
C ARG A 150 -19.25 12.07 6.15
N VAL A 151 -18.48 12.98 6.77
CA VAL A 151 -17.29 13.57 6.13
C VAL A 151 -16.24 12.50 5.82
N ALA A 152 -16.01 11.58 6.76
CA ALA A 152 -15.02 10.53 6.61
C ALA A 152 -15.37 9.53 5.50
N PHE A 153 -16.63 9.11 5.40
CA PHE A 153 -17.06 8.02 4.53
C PHE A 153 -17.56 8.47 3.15
N THR A 154 -17.81 9.76 2.92
CA THR A 154 -18.24 10.28 1.60
C THR A 154 -17.27 9.90 0.47
N ASP A 155 -17.81 9.23 -0.55
CA ASP A 155 -17.16 8.86 -1.81
C ASP A 155 -15.90 7.97 -1.67
N VAL A 156 -15.67 7.35 -0.52
CA VAL A 156 -14.44 6.55 -0.32
C VAL A 156 -14.43 5.30 -1.19
N ASP A 157 -13.30 5.03 -1.84
CA ASP A 157 -13.06 3.85 -2.69
C ASP A 157 -12.53 2.67 -1.87
N TYR A 158 -11.80 2.96 -0.79
CA TYR A 158 -11.22 1.97 0.11
C TYR A 158 -11.45 2.39 1.55
N ALA A 159 -11.87 1.45 2.40
CA ALA A 159 -12.10 1.69 3.82
C ALA A 159 -11.32 0.67 4.67
N ILE A 160 -10.44 1.19 5.52
CA ILE A 160 -9.58 0.44 6.43
C ILE A 160 -10.09 0.68 7.85
N LEU A 161 -10.86 -0.27 8.37
CA LEU A 161 -11.54 -0.12 9.66
C LEU A 161 -10.63 -0.63 10.78
N LEU A 162 -9.73 0.24 11.27
CA LEU A 162 -8.84 -0.05 12.41
C LEU A 162 -9.48 0.33 13.75
N GLY A 163 -10.27 1.41 13.76
CA GLY A 163 -10.93 1.95 14.94
C GLY A 163 -11.89 0.95 15.57
N GLY A 164 -11.61 0.61 16.83
CA GLY A 164 -12.41 -0.29 17.66
C GLY A 164 -12.02 -0.13 19.12
N PHE A 165 -12.90 -0.56 20.02
CA PHE A 165 -12.65 -0.48 21.45
C PHE A 165 -11.58 -1.51 21.84
N PRO A 166 -10.43 -1.10 22.41
CA PRO A 166 -9.38 -2.03 22.79
C PRO A 166 -9.83 -2.90 23.97
N ARG A 167 -9.31 -4.13 24.03
CA ARG A 167 -9.56 -4.98 25.20
C ARG A 167 -8.81 -4.43 26.42
N LEU A 168 -9.54 -4.11 27.48
CA LEU A 168 -8.97 -3.67 28.75
C LEU A 168 -8.71 -4.86 29.69
N PRO A 169 -7.75 -4.74 30.63
CA PRO A 169 -7.57 -5.73 31.69
C PRO A 169 -8.89 -5.98 32.45
N GLY A 170 -9.24 -7.24 32.67
CA GLY A 170 -10.48 -7.64 33.35
C GLY A 170 -11.76 -7.57 32.50
N MET A 171 -11.69 -7.10 31.25
CA MET A 171 -12.86 -7.03 30.37
C MET A 171 -13.27 -8.42 29.85
N GLU A 172 -14.56 -8.72 30.00
CA GLU A 172 -15.18 -9.93 29.48
C GLU A 172 -15.28 -9.92 27.96
N ARG A 173 -15.21 -11.09 27.33
CA ARG A 173 -15.29 -11.21 25.86
C ARG A 173 -16.60 -10.65 25.31
N LYS A 174 -17.70 -10.84 26.04
CA LYS A 174 -19.04 -10.37 25.66
C LYS A 174 -19.13 -8.85 25.65
N GLU A 175 -18.50 -8.18 26.63
CA GLU A 175 -18.48 -6.72 26.73
C GLU A 175 -17.67 -6.09 25.60
N LEU A 176 -16.47 -6.64 25.33
CA LEU A 176 -15.65 -6.22 24.20
C LEU A 176 -16.39 -6.35 22.87
N LEU A 177 -17.10 -7.47 22.68
CA LEU A 177 -17.90 -7.70 21.50
C LEU A 177 -19.02 -6.67 21.40
N ALA A 178 -19.79 -6.44 22.46
CA ALA A 178 -20.90 -5.48 22.45
C ALA A 178 -20.45 -4.07 22.03
N LYS A 179 -19.36 -3.56 22.62
CA LYS A 179 -18.80 -2.24 22.27
C LYS A 179 -18.36 -2.16 20.81
N ASN A 180 -17.66 -3.19 20.32
CA ASN A 180 -17.18 -3.18 18.94
C ASN A 180 -18.31 -3.42 17.92
N VAL A 181 -19.39 -4.13 18.30
CA VAL A 181 -20.59 -4.30 17.48
C VAL A 181 -21.30 -2.98 17.26
N GLU A 182 -21.39 -2.14 18.28
CA GLU A 182 -21.97 -0.79 18.17
C GLU A 182 -21.16 0.07 17.18
N ILE A 183 -19.83 0.13 17.36
CA ILE A 183 -18.92 0.88 16.49
C ILE A 183 -19.02 0.42 15.03
N ILE A 184 -18.93 -0.89 14.79
CA ILE A 184 -18.97 -1.40 13.41
C ILE A 184 -20.34 -1.19 12.77
N THR A 185 -21.42 -1.18 13.55
CA THR A 185 -22.77 -0.92 13.02
C THR A 185 -22.88 0.53 12.54
N MET A 186 -22.33 1.49 13.28
CA MET A 186 -22.26 2.89 12.85
C MET A 186 -21.40 3.06 11.59
N HIS A 187 -20.20 2.46 11.55
CA HIS A 187 -19.35 2.49 10.36
C HIS A 187 -20.02 1.83 9.14
N ALA A 188 -20.75 0.73 9.34
CA ALA A 188 -21.45 0.05 8.26
C ALA A 188 -22.60 0.89 7.70
N ALA A 189 -23.36 1.57 8.56
CA ALA A 189 -24.39 2.52 8.10
C ALA A 189 -23.76 3.67 7.30
N ALA A 190 -22.65 4.24 7.76
CA ALA A 190 -21.93 5.29 7.04
C ALA A 190 -21.35 4.81 5.69
N LEU A 191 -20.83 3.58 5.62
CA LEU A 191 -20.43 2.94 4.36
C LEU A 191 -21.61 2.82 3.40
N ASP A 192 -22.72 2.28 3.88
CA ASP A 192 -23.92 2.04 3.08
C ASP A 192 -24.50 3.35 2.53
N GLU A 193 -24.48 4.42 3.32
CA GLU A 193 -25.06 5.71 2.92
C GLU A 193 -24.12 6.52 2.03
N TYR A 194 -22.83 6.64 2.39
CA TYR A 194 -21.95 7.68 1.83
C TYR A 194 -20.82 7.16 0.94
N ALA A 195 -20.41 5.90 1.07
CA ALA A 195 -19.24 5.41 0.33
C ALA A 195 -19.54 5.16 -1.15
N SER A 196 -18.48 5.03 -1.95
CA SER A 196 -18.59 4.55 -3.32
C SER A 196 -19.30 3.19 -3.35
N ARG A 197 -20.18 2.97 -4.33
CA ARG A 197 -20.88 1.68 -4.47
C ARG A 197 -19.93 0.50 -4.74
N ALA A 198 -18.71 0.80 -5.19
CA ALA A 198 -17.65 -0.17 -5.42
C ALA A 198 -16.60 -0.22 -4.29
N VAL A 199 -16.85 0.43 -3.15
CA VAL A 199 -15.90 0.52 -2.03
C VAL A 199 -15.38 -0.85 -1.62
N LYS A 200 -14.06 -0.98 -1.41
CA LYS A 200 -13.42 -2.17 -0.84
C LYS A 200 -13.16 -1.96 0.65
N VAL A 201 -13.69 -2.85 1.49
CA VAL A 201 -13.70 -2.70 2.94
C VAL A 201 -12.84 -3.79 3.58
N LEU A 202 -11.87 -3.38 4.39
CA LEU A 202 -11.04 -4.25 5.20
C LEU A 202 -11.27 -3.96 6.68
N VAL A 203 -11.75 -4.96 7.41
CA VAL A 203 -11.89 -4.89 8.86
C VAL A 203 -10.65 -5.43 9.56
N VAL A 204 -10.03 -4.60 10.40
CA VAL A 204 -8.85 -4.95 11.19
C VAL A 204 -9.17 -4.93 12.69
N ALA A 205 -10.10 -4.07 13.11
CA ALA A 205 -10.61 -4.03 14.48
C ALA A 205 -11.09 -5.43 14.91
N ASN A 206 -10.87 -5.78 16.18
CA ASN A 206 -11.19 -7.10 16.71
C ASN A 206 -12.55 -7.12 17.42
N PRO A 207 -13.32 -8.22 17.30
CA PRO A 207 -13.02 -9.48 16.60
C PRO A 207 -13.27 -9.41 15.07
N ALA A 208 -12.20 -9.47 14.27
CA ALA A 208 -12.21 -9.03 12.88
C ALA A 208 -13.24 -9.74 11.98
N ASN A 209 -13.32 -11.08 12.03
CA ASN A 209 -14.26 -11.83 11.18
C ASN A 209 -15.72 -11.54 11.54
N THR A 210 -16.04 -11.46 12.83
CA THR A 210 -17.40 -11.18 13.29
C THR A 210 -17.81 -9.75 12.92
N LEU A 211 -16.92 -8.78 13.13
CA LEU A 211 -17.19 -7.39 12.76
C LEU A 211 -17.32 -7.23 11.24
N ALA A 212 -16.49 -7.90 10.44
CA ALA A 212 -16.64 -7.91 8.98
C ALA A 212 -17.98 -8.52 8.52
N LEU A 213 -18.41 -9.62 9.15
CA LEU A 213 -19.71 -10.23 8.86
C LEU A 213 -20.86 -9.26 9.20
N ILE A 214 -20.77 -8.54 10.31
CA ILE A 214 -21.78 -7.55 10.70
C ILE A 214 -21.76 -6.38 9.72
N ALA A 215 -20.59 -5.82 9.40
CA ALA A 215 -20.46 -4.73 8.45
C ALA A 215 -21.10 -5.09 7.10
N LYS A 216 -20.73 -6.25 6.56
CA LYS A 216 -21.30 -6.83 5.34
C LYS A 216 -22.83 -6.95 5.37
N LYS A 217 -23.40 -7.38 6.50
CA LYS A 217 -24.85 -7.55 6.65
C LYS A 217 -25.60 -6.22 6.81
N ARG A 218 -24.95 -5.22 7.42
CA ARG A 218 -25.55 -3.92 7.72
C ARG A 218 -25.45 -2.96 6.55
N ALA A 219 -24.40 -3.05 5.74
CA ALA A 219 -24.25 -2.30 4.50
C ALA A 219 -24.77 -3.08 3.30
N ALA A 220 -26.08 -3.34 3.30
CA ALA A 220 -26.73 -4.26 2.36
C ALA A 220 -26.77 -3.75 0.91
N SER A 221 -26.54 -2.45 0.66
CA SER A 221 -26.47 -1.89 -0.68
C SER A 221 -25.11 -2.10 -1.36
N LEU A 222 -24.09 -2.55 -0.61
CA LEU A 222 -22.74 -2.77 -1.11
C LEU A 222 -22.50 -4.25 -1.45
N PRO A 223 -21.69 -4.57 -2.48
CA PRO A 223 -21.38 -5.95 -2.83
C PRO A 223 -20.76 -6.72 -1.66
N ALA A 224 -21.32 -7.89 -1.38
CA ALA A 224 -20.97 -8.76 -0.27
C ALA A 224 -19.51 -9.26 -0.31
N GLU A 225 -18.92 -9.33 -1.50
CA GLU A 225 -17.54 -9.73 -1.81
C GLU A 225 -16.53 -8.61 -1.57
N ASN A 226 -16.98 -7.36 -1.38
CA ASN A 226 -16.10 -6.23 -1.10
C ASN A 226 -15.68 -6.15 0.38
N PHE A 227 -16.28 -6.98 1.24
CA PHE A 227 -15.98 -7.00 2.67
C PHE A 227 -15.03 -8.15 3.00
N SER A 228 -13.91 -7.81 3.61
CA SER A 228 -12.90 -8.76 4.09
C SER A 228 -12.47 -8.42 5.51
N CYS A 229 -11.73 -9.35 6.13
CA CYS A 229 -11.05 -9.12 7.40
C CYS A 229 -9.58 -9.51 7.28
N LEU A 230 -8.74 -8.93 8.13
CA LEU A 230 -7.30 -9.12 8.02
C LEU A 230 -6.83 -10.41 8.71
N THR A 231 -6.58 -11.47 7.93
CA THR A 231 -5.77 -12.64 8.34
C THR A 231 -4.37 -12.64 7.70
N ARG A 232 -4.05 -11.60 6.92
CA ARG A 232 -2.77 -11.48 6.21
C ARG A 232 -1.57 -11.39 7.15
N LEU A 233 -1.73 -10.80 8.34
CA LEU A 233 -0.64 -10.75 9.32
C LEU A 233 -0.27 -12.16 9.80
N ASP A 234 -1.28 -13.00 10.05
CA ASP A 234 -1.05 -14.39 10.43
C ASP A 234 -0.40 -15.19 9.30
N HIS A 235 -0.84 -14.95 8.07
CA HIS A 235 -0.23 -15.53 6.87
C HIS A 235 1.25 -15.13 6.72
N ASP A 236 1.57 -13.84 6.89
CA ASP A 236 2.94 -13.35 6.78
C ASP A 236 3.82 -13.84 7.95
N ARG A 237 3.26 -14.01 9.15
CA ARG A 237 3.94 -14.66 10.29
C ARG A 237 4.29 -16.11 9.97
N LEU A 238 3.35 -16.87 9.42
CA LEU A 238 3.56 -18.26 9.01
C LEU A 238 4.69 -18.37 7.98
N ARG A 239 4.70 -17.50 6.95
CA ARG A 239 5.79 -17.44 5.96
C ARG A 239 7.14 -17.13 6.61
N GLY A 240 7.18 -16.17 7.53
CA GLY A 240 8.41 -15.78 8.23
C GLY A 240 8.97 -16.89 9.11
N MET A 241 8.11 -17.63 9.82
CA MET A 241 8.51 -18.74 10.67
C MET A 241 9.03 -19.93 9.85
N ILE A 242 8.37 -20.27 8.75
CA ILE A 242 8.84 -21.30 7.80
C ILE A 242 10.20 -20.91 7.22
N ALA A 243 10.35 -19.67 6.73
CA ALA A 243 11.61 -19.19 6.18
C ALA A 243 12.75 -19.29 7.22
N LYS A 244 12.48 -18.90 8.47
CA LYS A 244 13.46 -19.00 9.56
C LYS A 244 13.86 -20.45 9.88
N LYS A 245 12.91 -21.38 9.92
CA LYS A 245 13.21 -22.82 10.15
C LYS A 245 14.09 -23.34 9.01
N ILE A 246 13.74 -23.08 7.76
CA ILE A 246 14.53 -23.53 6.60
C ILE A 246 15.94 -22.93 6.61
N ASP A 247 16.07 -21.64 6.92
CA ASP A 247 17.38 -20.98 7.03
C ASP A 247 18.27 -21.59 8.13
N SER A 248 17.65 -22.10 9.21
CA SER A 248 18.37 -22.76 10.31
C SER A 248 18.97 -24.12 9.93
N LEU A 249 18.45 -24.78 8.89
CA LEU A 249 18.95 -26.07 8.40
C LEU A 249 20.24 -25.95 7.56
N LYS A 250 20.68 -24.72 7.23
CA LYS A 250 21.93 -24.45 6.49
C LYS A 250 22.11 -25.29 5.23
N ILE A 251 21.04 -25.39 4.44
CA ILE A 251 20.98 -26.18 3.21
C ILE A 251 22.02 -25.66 2.19
N PRO A 252 22.91 -26.51 1.65
CA PRO A 252 23.99 -26.09 0.74
C PRO A 252 23.53 -25.34 -0.52
N ASP A 253 22.36 -25.68 -1.06
CA ASP A 253 21.78 -25.09 -2.27
C ASP A 253 21.04 -23.75 -2.03
N ALA A 254 20.99 -23.28 -0.79
CA ALA A 254 20.49 -21.95 -0.49
C ALA A 254 21.59 -20.92 -0.76
N HIS A 255 21.58 -20.32 -1.95
CA HIS A 255 22.43 -19.16 -2.25
C HIS A 255 21.95 -17.94 -1.43
N GLY A 256 22.34 -17.88 -0.16
CA GLY A 256 22.00 -16.82 0.78
C GLY A 256 20.82 -17.14 1.70
N ALA A 257 20.47 -16.15 2.53
CA ALA A 257 19.43 -16.31 3.56
C ALA A 257 18.03 -16.50 2.93
N VAL A 258 17.25 -17.42 3.49
CA VAL A 258 15.87 -17.65 3.04
C VAL A 258 14.95 -16.57 3.61
N THR A 259 14.31 -15.82 2.72
CA THR A 259 13.36 -14.76 3.12
C THR A 259 11.92 -15.24 3.12
N ALA A 260 11.04 -14.59 3.89
CA ALA A 260 9.60 -14.88 3.89
C ALA A 260 8.98 -14.77 2.49
N MET A 261 9.51 -13.89 1.63
CA MET A 261 9.06 -13.72 0.24
C MET A 261 9.31 -14.95 -0.63
N GLN A 262 10.29 -15.78 -0.27
CA GLN A 262 10.59 -17.04 -0.94
C GLN A 262 9.72 -18.20 -0.45
N VAL A 263 8.78 -17.98 0.47
CA VAL A 263 7.79 -19.00 0.88
C VAL A 263 6.44 -18.67 0.23
N ARG A 264 5.75 -19.68 -0.33
CA ARG A 264 4.41 -19.54 -0.94
C ARG A 264 3.49 -20.71 -0.57
N ASN A 265 2.23 -20.62 -1.00
CA ASN A 265 1.20 -21.67 -0.82
C ASN A 265 0.92 -22.03 0.65
N VAL A 266 1.03 -21.06 1.54
CA VAL A 266 0.56 -21.16 2.92
C VAL A 266 -0.84 -20.56 3.02
N ILE A 267 -1.67 -21.08 3.94
CA ILE A 267 -3.06 -20.64 4.08
C ILE A 267 -3.38 -20.46 5.57
N ILE A 268 -4.17 -19.45 5.92
CA ILE A 268 -4.77 -19.32 7.25
C ILE A 268 -6.26 -19.63 7.12
N TRP A 269 -6.74 -20.63 7.84
CA TRP A 269 -8.16 -20.98 7.89
C TRP A 269 -8.80 -20.53 9.21
N GLY A 270 -10.10 -20.26 9.17
CA GLY A 270 -10.90 -19.98 10.35
C GLY A 270 -10.91 -18.51 10.76
N ASN A 271 -10.97 -18.28 12.08
CA ASN A 271 -11.15 -16.97 12.68
C ASN A 271 -9.80 -16.30 12.98
N HIS A 272 -9.70 -14.98 12.87
CA HIS A 272 -8.55 -14.20 13.36
C HIS A 272 -8.53 -14.21 14.91
N SER A 273 -8.10 -15.34 15.46
CA SER A 273 -7.99 -15.61 16.90
C SER A 273 -7.00 -16.76 17.15
N SER A 274 -6.86 -17.18 18.40
CA SER A 274 -6.08 -18.36 18.78
C SER A 274 -6.64 -19.69 18.27
N THR A 275 -7.79 -19.67 17.59
CA THR A 275 -8.44 -20.86 17.00
C THR A 275 -8.27 -20.91 15.48
N GLN A 276 -7.46 -20.03 14.91
CA GLN A 276 -7.06 -20.12 13.51
C GLN A 276 -6.31 -21.43 13.24
N VAL A 277 -6.34 -21.89 12.00
CA VAL A 277 -5.59 -23.06 11.54
C VAL A 277 -4.59 -22.60 10.46
N PRO A 278 -3.36 -22.25 10.85
CA PRO A 278 -2.25 -22.00 9.93
C PRO A 278 -1.87 -23.31 9.23
N SER A 279 -1.99 -23.35 7.91
CA SER A 279 -1.73 -24.53 7.10
C SER A 279 -0.51 -24.34 6.22
N ALA A 280 0.50 -25.17 6.47
CA ALA A 280 1.71 -25.29 5.66
C ALA A 280 1.72 -26.55 4.78
N ALA A 281 0.58 -27.26 4.65
CA ALA A 281 0.50 -28.56 3.99
C ALA A 281 0.94 -28.54 2.50
N LYS A 282 0.75 -27.40 1.81
CA LYS A 282 1.22 -27.20 0.43
C LYS A 282 2.31 -26.14 0.33
N ALA A 283 2.93 -25.78 1.45
CA ALA A 283 3.94 -24.74 1.48
C ALA A 283 5.12 -25.13 0.59
N GLN A 284 5.63 -24.15 -0.14
CA GLN A 284 6.82 -24.30 -0.97
C GLN A 284 7.79 -23.17 -0.67
N VAL A 285 9.08 -23.46 -0.76
CA VAL A 285 10.16 -22.46 -0.65
C VAL A 285 10.95 -22.39 -1.95
N ARG A 286 11.45 -21.21 -2.30
CA ARG A 286 12.30 -21.02 -3.47
C ARG A 286 13.79 -21.19 -3.10
N LEU A 287 14.39 -22.29 -3.53
CA LEU A 287 15.81 -22.65 -3.33
C LEU A 287 16.45 -23.01 -4.68
N GLY A 288 17.69 -22.60 -4.94
CA GLY A 288 18.37 -22.89 -6.21
C GLY A 288 17.58 -22.49 -7.47
N GLY A 289 16.77 -21.43 -7.38
CA GLY A 289 15.90 -20.97 -8.48
C GLY A 289 14.58 -21.74 -8.66
N ARG A 290 14.39 -22.89 -8.00
CA ARG A 290 13.21 -23.75 -8.10
C ARG A 290 12.32 -23.68 -6.85
N TRP A 291 11.05 -24.06 -6.99
CA TRP A 291 10.13 -24.22 -5.87
C TRP A 291 10.18 -25.65 -5.36
N VAL A 292 10.50 -25.80 -4.08
CA VAL A 292 10.64 -27.09 -3.40
C VAL A 292 9.60 -27.16 -2.28
N PRO A 293 8.85 -28.26 -2.13
CA PRO A 293 7.95 -28.45 -0.99
C PRO A 293 8.70 -28.31 0.34
N VAL A 294 8.08 -27.67 1.32
CA VAL A 294 8.70 -27.49 2.65
C VAL A 294 8.89 -28.84 3.34
N LEU A 295 7.95 -29.78 3.16
CA LEU A 295 8.03 -31.11 3.74
C LEU A 295 9.26 -31.89 3.26
N ASP A 296 9.56 -31.85 1.96
CA ASP A 296 10.74 -32.50 1.35
C ASP A 296 12.07 -31.98 1.92
N ILE A 297 12.06 -30.78 2.53
CA ILE A 297 13.25 -30.15 3.10
C ILE A 297 13.43 -30.49 4.56
N ILE A 298 12.35 -30.40 5.35
CA ILE A 298 12.44 -30.63 6.79
C ILE A 298 12.44 -32.13 7.13
N GLY A 299 11.90 -32.97 6.24
CA GLY A 299 11.78 -34.41 6.43
C GLY A 299 10.59 -34.81 7.32
N ASP A 300 10.24 -36.10 7.28
CA ASP A 300 9.09 -36.64 8.01
C ASP A 300 9.22 -36.54 9.53
N GLU A 301 10.45 -36.66 10.06
CA GLU A 301 10.72 -36.55 11.50
C GLU A 301 10.35 -35.16 12.06
N GLU A 302 10.48 -34.11 11.24
CA GLU A 302 10.17 -32.73 11.59
C GLU A 302 8.79 -32.29 11.06
N ALA A 303 8.03 -33.18 10.41
CA ALA A 303 6.69 -32.87 9.91
C ALA A 303 5.74 -32.49 11.05
N VAL A 304 5.94 -33.06 12.25
CA VAL A 304 5.19 -32.71 13.47
C VAL A 304 5.31 -31.21 13.79
N TRP A 305 6.48 -30.62 13.57
CA TRP A 305 6.68 -29.18 13.78
C TRP A 305 5.73 -28.33 12.92
N LEU A 306 5.46 -28.72 11.66
CA LEU A 306 4.55 -27.98 10.77
C LEU A 306 3.10 -27.98 11.27
N HIS A 307 2.67 -29.07 11.90
CA HIS A 307 1.28 -29.29 12.27
C HIS A 307 0.94 -28.81 13.68
N ASP A 308 1.89 -28.87 14.61
CA ASP A 308 1.61 -28.60 16.02
C ASP A 308 2.34 -27.35 16.53
N GLU A 309 3.67 -27.38 16.50
CA GLU A 309 4.49 -26.31 17.06
C GLU A 309 4.36 -25.00 16.27
N LEU A 310 4.45 -25.07 14.95
CA LEU A 310 4.32 -23.90 14.07
C LEU A 310 2.94 -23.25 14.21
N VAL A 311 1.89 -24.06 14.32
CA VAL A 311 0.52 -23.57 14.54
C VAL A 311 0.44 -22.79 15.85
N THR A 312 0.97 -23.36 16.94
CA THR A 312 1.01 -22.72 18.25
C THR A 312 1.82 -21.43 18.22
N GLN A 313 3.00 -21.44 17.57
CA GLN A 313 3.85 -20.25 17.42
C GLN A 313 3.13 -19.12 16.70
N VAL A 314 2.43 -19.40 15.59
CA VAL A 314 1.65 -18.38 14.87
C VAL A 314 0.53 -17.81 15.73
N GLN A 315 -0.23 -18.68 16.41
CA GLN A 315 -1.33 -18.28 17.29
C GLN A 315 -0.87 -17.37 18.45
N GLN A 316 0.30 -17.63 19.02
CA GLN A 316 0.83 -16.89 20.17
C GLN A 316 1.68 -15.67 19.80
N ARG A 317 2.04 -15.50 18.53
CA ARG A 317 3.00 -14.47 18.10
C ARG A 317 2.61 -13.05 18.50
N GLY A 318 1.31 -12.75 18.51
CA GLY A 318 0.82 -11.44 18.96
C GLY A 318 1.13 -11.17 20.44
N ALA A 319 0.93 -12.17 21.30
CA ALA A 319 1.20 -12.10 22.72
C ALA A 319 2.70 -11.99 23.01
N GLU A 320 3.53 -12.74 22.28
CA GLU A 320 5.00 -12.65 22.38
C GLU A 320 5.51 -11.24 22.06
N ILE A 321 5.02 -10.64 20.97
CA ILE A 321 5.43 -9.28 20.58
C ILE A 321 4.96 -8.27 21.64
N LEU A 322 3.73 -8.40 22.14
CA LEU A 322 3.22 -7.54 23.20
C LEU A 322 4.06 -7.66 24.49
N ALA A 323 4.42 -8.88 24.89
CA ALA A 323 5.24 -9.13 26.06
C ALA A 323 6.63 -8.48 25.94
N ALA A 324 7.24 -8.59 24.75
CA ALA A 324 8.58 -8.05 24.47
C ALA A 324 8.60 -6.52 24.30
N ARG A 325 7.67 -5.95 23.53
CA ARG A 325 7.66 -4.51 23.19
C ARG A 325 6.84 -3.65 24.15
N LYS A 326 5.97 -4.26 24.96
CA LYS A 326 4.89 -3.58 25.71
C LYS A 326 3.92 -2.79 24.83
N LEU A 327 3.99 -3.00 23.51
CA LEU A 327 3.20 -2.34 22.48
C LEU A 327 2.70 -3.38 21.49
N SER A 328 1.57 -3.08 20.84
CA SER A 328 1.02 -3.92 19.79
C SER A 328 1.97 -4.01 18.58
N SER A 329 1.74 -5.02 17.74
CA SER A 329 2.55 -5.28 16.54
C SER A 329 2.21 -4.36 15.35
N ALA A 330 2.16 -3.05 15.60
CA ALA A 330 1.69 -2.05 14.63
C ALA A 330 2.42 -2.08 13.29
N LEU A 331 3.76 -2.19 13.30
CA LEU A 331 4.59 -2.25 12.09
C LEU A 331 4.19 -3.41 11.17
N SER A 332 4.09 -4.63 11.73
CA SER A 332 3.77 -5.80 10.91
C SER A 332 2.29 -5.85 10.53
N ALA A 333 1.39 -5.33 11.37
CA ALA A 333 -0.03 -5.16 11.02
C ALA A 333 -0.21 -4.21 9.83
N ALA A 334 0.46 -3.04 9.87
CA ALA A 334 0.47 -2.08 8.77
C ALA A 334 1.00 -2.69 7.47
N GLN A 335 2.11 -3.42 7.53
CA GLN A 335 2.66 -4.12 6.37
C GLN A 335 1.68 -5.17 5.82
N ALA A 336 0.98 -5.91 6.68
CA ALA A 336 -0.02 -6.89 6.27
C ALA A 336 -1.24 -6.23 5.60
N ILE A 337 -1.71 -5.09 6.11
CA ILE A 337 -2.79 -4.30 5.50
C ILE A 337 -2.37 -3.83 4.11
N ALA A 338 -1.17 -3.25 3.99
CA ALA A 338 -0.65 -2.77 2.71
C ALA A 338 -0.54 -3.91 1.68
N ASN A 339 -0.08 -5.08 2.09
CA ASN A 339 -0.01 -6.24 1.19
C ASN A 339 -1.40 -6.79 0.85
N HIS A 340 -2.37 -6.76 1.78
CA HIS A 340 -3.73 -7.21 1.51
C HIS A 340 -4.41 -6.39 0.42
N PHE A 341 -4.24 -5.07 0.40
CA PHE A 341 -4.82 -4.23 -0.65
C PHE A 341 -4.06 -4.26 -1.97
N LYS A 342 -2.77 -4.59 -1.93
CA LYS A 342 -1.93 -4.66 -3.13
C LYS A 342 -2.22 -5.91 -3.97
N ASP A 343 -2.50 -7.02 -3.31
CA ASP A 343 -2.79 -8.32 -3.94
C ASP A 343 -4.23 -8.36 -4.49
#